data_AF-A0A963MHL7-F1
#
_entry.id   AF-A0A963MHL7-F1
#
_cell.length_a   1.000
_cell.length_b   1.000
_cell.length_c   1.000
_cell.angle_alpha   90.00
_cell.angle_beta   90.00
_cell.angle_gamma   90.00
#
_symmetry.space_group_name_H-M   'P 1'
#
loop_
_entity.id
_entity.type
_entity.pdbx_description
1 polymer ?
#
loop_
_entity_poly.entity_id
_entity_poly.type
_entity_poly.pdbx_seq_one_letter_code
_entity_poly.pdbx_strand_id
1 'polypeptide(L)'
;LLKQSGYDGKPIICLHATNIHVMNQTMLVIAQNLRQVGFNVELASTDWGAVVTRRAVQKPPAEGGWNVFFTWGGGNATSSPIALSGHAANGTKAWFGWPDNPMHEQLRNEWAAAPTLEARKAVARKMNKNMIEYVHDVKTGQWTQPAAYRADRLRGLLTVPEVIPWWNVERYA
;
A
#
# COMPACT_ATOMS: atom_id res chain seq x y z
N LEU A 1 18.87 -3.57 15.89
CA LEU A 1 17.41 -3.33 15.93
C LEU A 1 16.62 -4.59 16.27
N LEU A 2 16.57 -5.64 15.43
CA LEU A 2 15.75 -6.84 15.74
C LEU A 2 16.10 -7.51 17.09
N LYS A 3 17.39 -7.71 17.37
CA LYS A 3 17.83 -8.23 18.68
C LYS A 3 17.43 -7.32 19.86
N GLN A 4 17.43 -6.00 19.65
CA GLN A 4 17.08 -5.00 20.67
C GLN A 4 15.56 -4.93 20.90
N SER A 5 14.74 -5.32 19.91
CA SER A 5 13.28 -5.30 20.05
C SER A 5 12.75 -6.44 20.93
N GLY A 6 13.60 -7.37 21.37
CA GLY A 6 13.18 -8.52 22.17
C GLY A 6 12.34 -9.53 21.39
N TYR A 7 12.48 -9.57 20.06
CA TYR A 7 11.75 -10.53 19.22
C TYR A 7 12.06 -11.97 19.65
N ASP A 8 11.01 -12.74 19.88
CA ASP A 8 11.04 -14.07 20.51
C ASP A 8 10.93 -15.23 19.50
N GLY A 9 11.02 -14.93 18.20
CA GLY A 9 10.94 -15.95 17.14
C GLY A 9 9.52 -16.37 16.75
N LYS A 10 8.49 -15.71 17.29
CA LYS A 10 7.10 -15.96 16.88
C LYS A 10 6.90 -15.75 15.37
N PRO A 11 6.11 -16.60 14.69
CA PRO A 11 5.86 -16.45 13.26
C PRO A 11 5.35 -15.07 12.87
N ILE A 12 5.95 -14.50 11.83
CA ILE A 12 5.50 -13.31 11.11
C ILE A 12 4.71 -13.80 9.90
N ILE A 13 3.40 -13.58 9.93
CA ILE A 13 2.51 -14.00 8.86
C ILE A 13 2.45 -12.92 7.78
N CYS A 14 2.95 -13.27 6.60
CA CYS A 14 2.91 -12.45 5.39
C CYS A 14 1.75 -12.91 4.49
N LEU A 15 0.76 -12.03 4.27
CA LEU A 15 -0.31 -12.30 3.30
C LEU A 15 0.25 -12.26 1.88
N HIS A 16 0.09 -13.35 1.15
CA HIS A 16 0.73 -13.54 -0.15
C HIS A 16 -0.30 -13.83 -1.24
N ALA A 17 -0.64 -12.80 -2.02
CA ALA A 17 -1.51 -12.94 -3.18
C ALA A 17 -0.71 -13.51 -4.36
N THR A 18 -1.02 -14.75 -4.75
CA THR A 18 -0.27 -15.51 -5.76
C THR A 18 -0.67 -15.19 -7.20
N ASN A 19 -1.90 -14.70 -7.40
CA ASN A 19 -2.52 -14.47 -8.71
C ASN A 19 -2.34 -13.04 -9.27
N ILE A 20 -1.67 -12.15 -8.55
CA ILE A 20 -1.29 -10.81 -9.04
C ILE A 20 0.23 -10.76 -9.11
N HIS A 21 0.79 -10.73 -10.31
CA HIS A 21 2.22 -10.92 -10.56
C HIS A 21 3.11 -9.98 -9.74
N VAL A 22 2.85 -8.66 -9.78
CA VAL A 22 3.63 -7.67 -9.03
C VAL A 22 3.57 -7.90 -7.51
N MET A 23 2.43 -8.38 -7.00
CA MET A 23 2.24 -8.62 -5.57
C MET A 23 2.94 -9.90 -5.11
N ASN A 24 2.82 -10.97 -5.91
CA ASN A 24 3.48 -12.25 -5.67
C ASN A 24 5.01 -12.05 -5.58
N GLN A 25 5.62 -11.52 -6.64
CA GLN A 25 7.07 -11.34 -6.71
C GLN A 25 7.59 -10.44 -5.59
N THR A 26 6.89 -9.33 -5.32
CA THR A 26 7.31 -8.40 -4.25
C THR A 26 7.23 -9.05 -2.88
N MET A 27 6.18 -9.81 -2.57
CA MET A 27 6.05 -10.47 -1.28
C MET A 27 7.09 -11.58 -1.07
N LEU A 28 7.46 -12.30 -2.12
CA LEU A 28 8.56 -13.28 -2.05
C LEU A 28 9.89 -12.63 -1.67
N VAL A 29 10.22 -11.49 -2.28
CA VAL A 29 11.42 -10.71 -1.94
C VAL A 29 11.34 -10.17 -0.51
N ILE A 30 10.19 -9.62 -0.09
CA ILE A 30 9.99 -9.15 1.29
C ILE A 30 10.21 -10.30 2.28
N ALA A 31 9.60 -11.46 2.06
CA ALA A 31 9.72 -12.61 2.94
C ALA A 31 11.16 -13.14 3.00
N GLN A 32 11.88 -13.17 1.87
CA GLN A 32 13.29 -13.52 1.83
C GLN A 32 14.13 -12.55 2.68
N ASN A 33 13.94 -11.25 2.49
CA ASN A 33 14.69 -10.22 3.22
C ASN A 33 14.39 -10.28 4.73
N LEU A 34 13.13 -10.47 5.11
CA LEU A 34 12.74 -10.64 6.51
C LEU A 34 13.40 -11.88 7.15
N ARG A 35 13.47 -13.00 6.43
CA ARG A 35 14.19 -14.19 6.90
C ARG A 35 15.69 -13.93 7.06
N GLN A 36 16.31 -13.22 6.11
CA GLN A 36 17.74 -12.89 6.16
C GLN A 36 18.11 -12.03 7.37
N VAL A 37 17.21 -11.15 7.82
CA VAL A 37 17.45 -10.34 9.03
C VAL A 37 17.09 -11.05 10.33
N GLY A 38 16.53 -12.28 10.26
CA GLY A 38 16.31 -13.15 11.42
C GLY A 38 14.84 -13.32 11.86
N PHE A 39 13.85 -12.89 11.08
CA PHE A 39 12.45 -13.19 11.37
C PHE A 39 12.08 -14.63 11.00
N ASN A 40 11.22 -15.26 11.81
CA ASN A 40 10.53 -16.48 11.44
C ASN A 40 9.33 -16.12 10.55
N VAL A 41 9.41 -16.31 9.23
CA VAL A 41 8.42 -15.80 8.27
C VAL A 41 7.63 -16.93 7.61
N GLU A 42 6.32 -16.83 7.69
CA GLU A 42 5.37 -17.72 7.03
C GLU A 42 4.56 -16.98 5.97
N LEU A 43 4.43 -17.57 4.79
CA LEU A 43 3.63 -17.03 3.69
C LEU A 43 2.23 -17.64 3.72
N ALA A 44 1.23 -16.82 4.03
CA ALA A 44 -0.17 -17.16 3.84
C ALA A 44 -0.56 -16.97 2.36
N SER A 45 -0.17 -17.96 1.54
CA SER A 45 -0.33 -17.93 0.09
C SER A 45 -1.76 -18.26 -0.33
N THR A 46 -2.41 -17.35 -1.05
CA THR A 46 -3.80 -17.50 -1.52
C THR A 46 -4.07 -16.56 -2.70
N ASP A 47 -5.31 -16.47 -3.18
CA ASP A 47 -5.71 -15.49 -4.19
C ASP A 47 -5.97 -14.10 -3.58
N TRP A 48 -5.99 -13.06 -4.40
CA TRP A 48 -6.20 -11.70 -3.94
C TRP A 48 -7.54 -11.49 -3.19
N GLY A 49 -8.63 -12.15 -3.60
CA GLY A 49 -9.93 -12.02 -2.94
C GLY A 49 -9.86 -12.48 -1.49
N ALA A 50 -9.23 -13.63 -1.24
CA ALA A 50 -8.99 -14.12 0.12
C ALA A 50 -8.09 -13.17 0.94
N VAL A 51 -7.05 -12.57 0.34
CA VAL A 51 -6.24 -11.54 1.01
C VAL A 51 -7.08 -10.31 1.37
N VAL A 52 -7.97 -9.85 0.48
CA VAL A 52 -8.86 -8.69 0.72
C VAL A 52 -9.75 -8.93 1.93
N THR A 53 -10.28 -10.13 2.10
CA THR A 53 -11.08 -10.49 3.28
C THR A 53 -10.21 -10.60 4.52
N ARG A 54 -9.05 -11.28 4.44
CA ARG A 54 -8.21 -11.54 5.61
C ARG A 54 -7.52 -10.30 6.17
N ARG A 55 -7.15 -9.32 5.33
CA ARG A 55 -6.48 -8.09 5.80
C ARG A 55 -7.36 -7.24 6.73
N ALA A 56 -8.68 -7.44 6.72
CA ALA A 56 -9.62 -6.79 7.65
C ALA A 56 -9.65 -7.43 9.06
N VAL A 57 -9.07 -8.62 9.25
CA VAL A 57 -9.08 -9.34 10.53
C VAL A 57 -8.09 -8.72 11.50
N GLN A 58 -8.58 -8.09 12.58
CA GLN A 58 -7.77 -7.43 13.62
C GLN A 58 -7.36 -8.37 14.77
N LYS A 59 -7.43 -9.68 14.55
CA LYS A 59 -7.07 -10.69 15.55
C LYS A 59 -5.56 -10.96 15.56
N PRO A 60 -5.03 -11.63 16.59
CA PRO A 60 -3.66 -12.15 16.55
C PRO A 60 -3.44 -13.09 15.36
N PRO A 61 -2.19 -13.23 14.87
CA PRO A 61 -1.90 -14.10 13.73
C PRO A 61 -2.36 -15.56 13.88
N ALA A 62 -2.29 -16.10 15.11
CA ALA A 62 -2.76 -17.44 15.45
C ALA A 62 -4.28 -17.65 15.25
N GLU A 63 -5.06 -16.57 15.20
CA GLU A 63 -6.52 -16.58 15.02
C GLU A 63 -6.95 -16.03 13.64
N GLY A 64 -6.07 -16.11 12.66
CA GLY A 64 -6.33 -15.64 11.29
C GLY A 64 -5.91 -14.20 11.01
N GLY A 65 -5.33 -13.51 12.00
CA GLY A 65 -4.65 -12.25 11.80
C GLY A 65 -3.42 -12.35 10.91
N TRP A 66 -2.69 -11.24 10.82
CA TRP A 66 -1.53 -11.10 9.95
C TRP A 66 -0.55 -10.04 10.49
N ASN A 67 0.67 -10.03 9.95
CA ASN A 67 1.70 -9.06 10.33
C ASN A 67 2.11 -8.17 9.15
N VAL A 68 2.21 -8.74 7.95
CA VAL A 68 2.61 -8.01 6.74
C VAL A 68 1.67 -8.35 5.59
N PHE A 69 1.29 -7.34 4.82
CA PHE A 69 0.70 -7.54 3.49
C PHE A 69 1.33 -6.54 2.53
N PHE A 70 1.27 -6.86 1.24
CA PHE A 70 1.71 -5.97 0.18
C PHE A 70 0.52 -5.61 -0.69
N THR A 71 0.50 -4.37 -1.19
CA THR A 71 -0.54 -3.85 -2.07
C THR A 71 0.02 -2.67 -2.85
N TRP A 72 -0.75 -2.20 -3.83
CA TRP A 72 -0.47 -0.99 -4.58
C TRP A 72 -1.73 -0.13 -4.70
N GLY A 73 -1.57 1.09 -5.20
CA GLY A 73 -2.67 2.00 -5.54
C GLY A 73 -2.37 2.69 -6.87
N GLY A 74 -3.42 3.10 -7.59
CA GLY A 74 -3.28 3.87 -8.82
C GLY A 74 -2.71 5.27 -8.54
N GLY A 75 -2.13 5.90 -9.57
CA GLY A 75 -1.52 7.22 -9.47
C GLY A 75 -2.49 8.28 -8.91
N ASN A 76 -3.77 8.19 -9.30
CA ASN A 76 -4.82 9.05 -8.78
C ASN A 76 -5.08 8.82 -7.27
N ALA A 77 -5.22 7.57 -6.83
CA ALA A 77 -5.35 7.23 -5.41
C ALA A 77 -4.14 7.66 -4.57
N THR A 78 -2.93 7.68 -5.17
CA THR A 78 -1.69 8.09 -4.49
C THR A 78 -1.32 9.56 -4.70
N SER A 79 -2.20 10.36 -5.31
CA SER A 79 -1.89 11.74 -5.74
C SER A 79 -1.70 12.74 -4.59
N SER A 80 -2.23 12.45 -3.40
CA SER A 80 -2.13 13.32 -2.22
C SER A 80 -2.27 12.52 -0.92
N PRO A 81 -1.79 13.05 0.23
CA PRO A 81 -1.95 12.41 1.54
C PRO A 81 -3.41 12.36 2.04
N ILE A 82 -4.33 13.04 1.35
CA ILE A 82 -5.76 12.99 1.64
C ILE A 82 -6.43 11.88 0.84
N ALA A 83 -6.10 11.76 -0.46
CA ALA A 83 -6.65 10.73 -1.33
C ALA A 83 -6.16 9.32 -0.96
N LEU A 84 -4.90 9.18 -0.54
CA LEU A 84 -4.32 7.89 -0.22
C LEU A 84 -4.83 7.40 1.15
N SER A 85 -5.71 6.40 1.15
CA SER A 85 -6.28 5.84 2.38
C SER A 85 -5.22 5.34 3.37
N GLY A 86 -4.09 4.86 2.87
CA GLY A 86 -2.96 4.41 3.70
C GLY A 86 -2.31 5.50 4.55
N HIS A 87 -2.51 6.79 4.25
CA HIS A 87 -2.03 7.89 5.10
C HIS A 87 -2.87 8.10 6.36
N ALA A 88 -4.10 7.58 6.42
CA ALA A 88 -4.90 7.74 7.63
C ALA A 88 -4.25 7.01 8.80
N ALA A 89 -4.07 7.72 9.92
CA ALA A 89 -3.48 7.22 11.15
C ALA A 89 -4.37 7.50 12.36
N ASN A 90 -5.66 7.18 12.24
CA ASN A 90 -6.70 7.36 13.26
C ASN A 90 -7.16 6.03 13.91
N GLY A 91 -6.21 5.11 14.12
CA GLY A 91 -6.39 3.86 14.86
C GLY A 91 -7.26 2.85 14.13
N THR A 92 -8.24 2.27 14.81
CA THR A 92 -9.12 1.22 14.24
C THR A 92 -9.99 1.69 13.08
N LYS A 93 -10.12 3.02 12.90
CA LYS A 93 -10.79 3.65 11.75
C LYS A 93 -9.87 3.83 10.55
N ALA A 94 -8.55 3.67 10.74
CA ALA A 94 -7.58 3.80 9.69
C ALA A 94 -7.65 2.59 8.75
N TRP A 95 -6.91 2.68 7.64
CA TRP A 95 -6.78 1.56 6.73
C TRP A 95 -6.01 0.40 7.39
N PHE A 96 -5.98 -0.75 6.72
CA PHE A 96 -5.40 -1.99 7.25
C PHE A 96 -4.02 -1.77 7.87
N GLY A 97 -3.80 -2.34 9.05
CA GLY A 97 -2.64 -2.05 9.91
C GLY A 97 -2.95 -1.06 11.04
N TRP A 98 -4.08 -0.36 10.94
CA TRP A 98 -4.69 0.47 12.00
C TRP A 98 -3.71 1.42 12.70
N PRO A 99 -2.85 2.16 11.96
CA PRO A 99 -1.91 3.06 12.58
C PRO A 99 -2.63 4.14 13.39
N ASP A 100 -2.08 4.49 14.54
CA ASP A 100 -2.58 5.56 15.41
C ASP A 100 -1.46 6.58 15.65
N ASN A 101 -1.59 7.76 15.05
CA ASN A 101 -0.61 8.83 15.18
C ASN A 101 -1.32 10.19 15.09
N PRO A 102 -1.65 10.82 16.24
CA PRO A 102 -2.34 12.11 16.27
C PRO A 102 -1.59 13.24 15.56
N MET A 103 -0.26 13.25 15.64
CA MET A 103 0.58 14.22 14.92
C MET A 103 0.44 14.07 13.40
N HIS A 104 0.37 12.83 12.90
CA HIS A 104 0.18 12.59 11.47
C HIS A 104 -1.17 13.10 10.99
N GLU A 105 -2.25 12.87 11.75
CA GLU A 105 -3.58 13.37 11.42
C GLU A 105 -3.65 14.91 11.48
N GLN A 106 -2.97 15.55 12.45
CA GLN A 106 -2.82 17.00 12.48
C GLN A 106 -2.13 17.51 11.19
N LEU A 107 -1.03 16.88 10.79
CA LEU A 107 -0.30 17.27 9.57
C LEU A 107 -1.15 17.05 8.30
N ARG A 108 -2.04 16.04 8.26
CA ARG A 108 -2.99 15.85 7.16
C ARG A 108 -3.99 17.02 7.09
N ASN A 109 -4.52 17.46 8.23
CA ASN A 109 -5.41 18.62 8.28
C ASN A 109 -4.69 19.92 7.87
N GLU A 110 -3.47 20.15 8.37
CA GLU A 110 -2.63 21.29 7.97
C GLU A 110 -2.33 21.29 6.47
N TRP A 111 -2.05 20.12 5.89
CA TRP A 111 -1.78 20.00 4.46
C TRP A 111 -3.02 20.34 3.62
N ALA A 112 -4.21 19.90 4.05
CA ALA A 112 -5.47 20.20 3.39
C ALA A 112 -5.85 21.69 3.48
N ALA A 113 -5.59 22.32 4.62
CA ALA A 113 -5.89 23.73 4.86
C ALA A 113 -4.84 24.70 4.27
N ALA A 114 -3.67 24.20 3.86
CA ALA A 114 -2.57 25.05 3.40
C ALA A 114 -2.96 25.81 2.11
N PRO A 115 -2.84 27.16 2.11
CA PRO A 115 -3.41 28.02 1.06
C PRO A 115 -2.57 28.08 -0.21
N THR A 116 -1.30 27.70 -0.14
CA THR A 116 -0.36 27.79 -1.26
C THR A 116 0.38 26.47 -1.46
N LEU A 117 0.92 26.27 -2.67
CA LEU A 117 1.76 25.12 -2.97
C LEU A 117 3.00 25.05 -2.07
N GLU A 118 3.64 26.17 -1.80
CA GLU A 118 4.82 26.22 -0.95
C GLU A 118 4.49 25.87 0.52
N ALA A 119 3.34 26.32 1.04
CA ALA A 119 2.85 25.91 2.35
C ALA A 119 2.56 24.40 2.38
N ARG A 120 1.90 23.85 1.36
CA ARG A 120 1.64 22.40 1.25
C ARG A 120 2.93 21.59 1.21
N LYS A 121 3.94 22.02 0.46
CA LYS A 121 5.26 21.36 0.41
C LYS A 121 5.96 21.40 1.78
N ALA A 122 5.88 22.52 2.50
CA ALA A 122 6.46 22.64 3.83
C ALA A 122 5.82 21.64 4.82
N VAL A 123 4.49 21.51 4.81
CA VAL A 123 3.78 20.51 5.63
C VAL A 123 4.12 19.09 5.18
N ALA A 124 4.18 18.82 3.88
CA ALA A 124 4.53 17.49 3.34
C ALA A 124 5.93 17.02 3.79
N ARG A 125 6.91 17.93 3.91
CA ARG A 125 8.24 17.59 4.46
C ARG A 125 8.16 17.13 5.92
N LYS A 126 7.36 17.83 6.75
CA LYS A 126 7.12 17.43 8.15
C LYS A 126 6.42 16.08 8.22
N MET A 127 5.42 15.88 7.35
CA MET A 127 4.66 14.64 7.24
C MET A 127 5.56 13.45 6.88
N ASN A 128 6.40 13.59 5.85
CA ASN A 128 7.35 12.55 5.45
C ASN A 128 8.34 12.22 6.57
N LYS A 129 8.85 13.24 7.27
CA LYS A 129 9.72 13.02 8.44
C LYS A 129 9.01 12.19 9.51
N ASN A 130 7.79 12.58 9.89
CA ASN A 130 7.00 11.82 10.87
C ASN A 130 6.82 10.37 10.41
N MET A 131 6.43 10.13 9.16
CA MET A 131 6.25 8.77 8.62
C MET A 131 7.50 7.90 8.70
N ILE A 132 8.69 8.47 8.47
CA ILE A 132 9.96 7.74 8.58
C ILE A 132 10.27 7.38 10.04
N GLU A 133 9.81 8.19 11.00
CA GLU A 133 10.03 7.94 12.43
C GLU A 133 9.09 6.86 13.01
N TYR A 134 7.80 6.87 12.67
CA TYR A 134 6.84 5.88 13.22
C TYR A 134 6.56 4.67 12.32
N VAL A 135 6.88 4.74 11.02
CA VAL A 135 6.86 3.65 10.04
C VAL A 135 5.57 2.80 10.05
N HIS A 136 4.45 3.36 9.58
CA HIS A 136 3.23 2.56 9.37
C HIS A 136 3.23 1.79 8.05
N ASP A 137 3.91 2.31 7.02
CA ASP A 137 4.06 1.64 5.74
C ASP A 137 5.44 1.89 5.13
N VAL A 138 5.78 1.05 4.15
CA VAL A 138 7.04 1.13 3.42
C VAL A 138 6.72 1.19 1.93
N LYS A 139 7.08 2.30 1.28
CA LYS A 139 6.91 2.45 -0.17
C LYS A 139 8.01 1.68 -0.88
N THR A 140 7.63 0.70 -1.71
CA THR A 140 8.59 -0.17 -2.42
C THR A 140 8.98 0.35 -3.81
N GLY A 141 8.23 1.31 -4.36
CA GLY A 141 8.53 1.90 -5.66
C GLY A 141 7.28 2.39 -6.40
N GLN A 142 7.50 2.83 -7.63
CA GLN A 142 6.48 3.25 -8.58
C GLN A 142 6.80 2.64 -9.95
N TRP A 143 5.77 2.31 -10.72
CA TRP A 143 5.92 1.82 -12.09
C TRP A 143 4.80 2.35 -12.97
N THR A 144 5.01 2.31 -14.28
CA THR A 144 3.98 2.57 -15.29
C THR A 144 3.63 1.25 -15.97
N GLN A 145 2.35 0.90 -16.01
CA GLN A 145 1.90 -0.29 -16.73
C GLN A 145 1.58 0.08 -18.18
N PRO A 146 2.24 -0.52 -19.18
CA PRO A 146 1.91 -0.28 -20.58
C PRO A 146 0.55 -0.90 -20.92
N ALA A 147 -0.20 -0.23 -21.81
CA ALA A 147 -1.41 -0.74 -22.42
C ALA A 147 -1.11 -1.08 -23.89
N ALA A 148 -1.42 -2.31 -24.31
CA ALA A 148 -1.31 -2.74 -25.70
C ALA A 148 -2.71 -3.00 -26.27
N TYR A 149 -3.00 -2.46 -27.45
CA TYR A 149 -4.29 -2.60 -28.11
C TYR A 149 -4.13 -2.53 -29.64
N ARG A 150 -5.14 -3.03 -30.34
CA ARG A 150 -5.21 -3.03 -31.81
C ARG A 150 -5.58 -1.64 -32.32
N ALA A 151 -4.57 -0.81 -32.60
CA ALA A 151 -4.78 0.53 -33.15
C ALA A 151 -5.48 0.54 -34.52
N ASP A 152 -5.50 -0.60 -35.24
CA ASP A 152 -6.22 -0.81 -36.51
C ASP A 152 -7.72 -1.13 -36.32
N ARG A 153 -8.18 -1.39 -35.09
CA ARG A 153 -9.56 -1.85 -34.81
C ARG A 153 -10.24 -1.14 -33.64
N LEU A 154 -9.45 -0.56 -32.73
CA LEU A 154 -9.91 0.07 -31.51
C LEU A 154 -9.49 1.54 -31.47
N ARG A 155 -10.41 2.40 -31.05
CA ARG A 155 -10.18 3.82 -30.81
C ARG A 155 -10.88 4.26 -29.52
N GLY A 156 -10.58 5.47 -29.06
CA GLY A 156 -11.26 6.07 -27.91
C GLY A 156 -10.73 5.63 -26.53
N LEU A 157 -9.62 4.88 -26.48
CA LEU A 157 -8.95 4.56 -25.22
C LEU A 157 -8.48 5.83 -24.51
N LEU A 158 -8.92 6.01 -23.27
CA LEU A 158 -8.52 7.14 -22.43
C LEU A 158 -7.22 6.80 -21.68
N THR A 159 -6.29 7.75 -21.67
CA THR A 159 -5.09 7.66 -20.82
C THR A 159 -5.43 8.21 -19.45
N VAL A 160 -5.50 7.33 -18.44
CA VAL A 160 -5.76 7.71 -17.04
C VAL A 160 -4.69 7.10 -16.13
N PRO A 161 -4.28 7.79 -15.05
CA PRO A 161 -3.25 7.31 -14.12
C PRO A 161 -3.82 6.28 -13.12
N GLU A 162 -4.57 5.29 -13.61
CA GLU A 162 -5.24 4.27 -12.80
C GLU A 162 -5.44 2.97 -13.62
N VAL A 163 -6.66 2.43 -13.68
CA VAL A 163 -7.03 1.30 -14.54
C VAL A 163 -7.27 1.76 -15.97
N ILE A 164 -7.15 0.87 -16.97
CA ILE A 164 -7.56 1.17 -18.34
C ILE A 164 -9.09 1.14 -18.39
N PRO A 165 -9.78 2.29 -18.53
CA PRO A 165 -11.23 2.30 -18.61
C PRO A 165 -11.64 1.83 -20.00
N TRP A 166 -12.65 0.96 -20.05
CA TRP A 166 -13.30 0.57 -21.31
C TRP A 166 -14.38 1.57 -21.74
N TRP A 167 -14.59 2.63 -20.96
CA TRP A 167 -15.45 3.74 -21.32
C TRP A 167 -14.91 4.43 -22.59
N ASN A 168 -15.82 4.81 -23.50
CA ASN A 168 -15.49 5.47 -24.77
C ASN A 168 -14.69 4.60 -25.77
N VAL A 169 -14.40 3.34 -25.43
CA VAL A 169 -13.70 2.43 -26.34
C VAL A 169 -14.67 1.89 -27.37
N GLU A 170 -14.37 2.14 -28.63
CA GLU A 170 -15.16 1.65 -29.76
C GLU A 170 -14.33 0.72 -30.63
N ARG A 171 -14.99 -0.34 -31.09
CA ARG A 171 -14.54 -1.08 -32.27
C ARG A 171 -15.05 -0.33 -33.51
N TYR A 172 -14.13 0.09 -34.38
CA TYR A 172 -14.48 0.91 -35.55
C TYR A 172 -14.21 0.23 -36.90
N ALA A 173 -13.65 -0.99 -36.88
CA ALA A 173 -13.40 -1.84 -38.04
C ALA A 173 -14.04 -3.22 -37.89
#